data_AF-F8UH44-F1
#
_entry.id   AF-F8UH44-F1
#
_cell.length_a   1.000
_cell.length_b   1.000
_cell.length_c   1.000
_cell.angle_alpha   90.00
_cell.angle_beta   90.00
_cell.angle_gamma   90.00
#
_symmetry.space_group_name_H-M   'P 1'
#
loop_
_entity.id
_entity.type
_entity.pdbx_description
1 polymer ?
#
loop_
_entity_poly.entity_id
_entity_poly.type
_entity_poly.pdbx_seq_one_letter_code
_entity_poly.pdbx_strand_id
1 'polypeptide(L)'
;MALKKSELYSSLWKSCDELRGGMDASQYKDYVLILLFVKYVSDKYAGDPNALIDVPAGGGFADMVAAKGSKEIGDRINKIIGRLADANDSLKGAINVADFNDEEKLGKADAMVQRLTKLVAIFEGLDFGGNRAEGDDLLGDAYEYLMRHFATESGKSKGQFYTP
;
A
#
# COMPACT_ATOMS: atom_id res chain seq x y z
N MET A 1 7.29 14.00 13.63
CA MET A 1 6.08 14.36 14.40
C MET A 1 5.14 13.15 14.31
N ALA A 2 4.37 12.84 15.34
CA ALA A 2 3.48 11.67 15.30
C ALA A 2 2.47 11.78 14.14
N LEU A 3 2.36 10.74 13.31
CA LEU A 3 1.38 10.66 12.24
C LEU A 3 -0.03 10.70 12.83
N LYS A 4 -0.88 11.61 12.34
CA LYS A 4 -2.27 11.76 12.80
C LYS A 4 -3.23 10.95 11.93
N LYS A 5 -4.28 10.38 12.53
CA LYS A 5 -5.38 9.68 11.82
C LYS A 5 -5.94 10.49 10.65
N SER A 6 -6.17 11.78 10.84
CA SER A 6 -6.69 12.66 9.80
C SER A 6 -5.76 12.80 8.58
N GLU A 7 -4.45 12.81 8.82
CA GLU A 7 -3.45 12.93 7.76
C GLU A 7 -3.32 11.60 7.02
N LEU A 8 -3.28 10.49 7.76
CA LEU A 8 -3.31 9.14 7.21
C LEU A 8 -4.54 8.93 6.31
N TYR A 9 -5.75 9.23 6.81
CA TYR A 9 -6.98 9.08 6.04
C TYR A 9 -7.01 10.00 4.81
N SER A 10 -6.48 11.22 4.92
CA SER A 10 -6.37 12.14 3.78
C SER A 10 -5.43 11.60 2.71
N SER A 11 -4.27 11.06 3.08
CA SER A 11 -3.34 10.43 2.15
C SER A 11 -3.95 9.19 1.51
N LEU A 12 -4.61 8.33 2.28
CA LEU A 12 -5.32 7.17 1.75
C LEU A 12 -6.41 7.56 0.75
N TRP A 13 -7.18 8.60 1.05
CA TRP A 13 -8.18 9.13 0.13
C TRP A 13 -7.56 9.61 -1.19
N LYS A 14 -6.46 10.37 -1.11
CA LYS A 14 -5.72 10.83 -2.29
C LYS A 14 -5.20 9.66 -3.12
N SER A 15 -4.69 8.61 -2.49
CA SER A 15 -4.24 7.39 -3.18
C SER A 15 -5.37 6.70 -3.93
N CYS A 16 -6.56 6.61 -3.32
CA CYS A 16 -7.74 6.08 -4.00
C CYS A 16 -8.15 6.93 -5.21
N ASP A 17 -8.12 8.26 -5.08
CA ASP A 17 -8.51 9.18 -6.15
C ASP A 17 -7.60 9.07 -7.38
N GLU A 18 -6.29 8.90 -7.18
CA GLU A 18 -5.32 8.70 -8.28
C GLU A 18 -5.58 7.40 -9.09
N LEU A 19 -6.24 6.41 -8.47
CA LEU A 19 -6.54 5.11 -9.08
C LEU A 19 -7.96 5.00 -9.66
N ARG A 20 -8.93 5.79 -9.17
CA ARG A 20 -10.36 5.72 -9.54
C ARG A 20 -10.62 5.92 -11.05
N GLY A 21 -9.73 6.62 -11.75
CA GLY A 21 -9.86 6.87 -13.20
C GLY A 21 -9.45 5.71 -14.11
N GLY A 22 -8.85 4.64 -13.57
CA GLY A 22 -8.39 3.47 -14.35
C GLY A 22 -8.93 2.13 -13.87
N MET A 23 -9.62 2.07 -12.72
CA MET A 23 -10.11 0.83 -12.13
C MET A 23 -11.24 1.07 -11.13
N ASP A 24 -12.09 0.07 -10.90
CA ASP A 24 -13.21 0.12 -9.94
C ASP A 24 -12.76 -0.01 -8.48
N ALA A 25 -13.63 0.37 -7.53
CA ALA A 25 -13.35 0.36 -6.08
C ALA A 25 -12.89 -0.98 -5.52
N SER A 26 -13.42 -2.08 -6.08
CA SER A 26 -13.01 -3.43 -5.68
C SER A 26 -11.58 -3.78 -6.15
N GLN A 27 -11.05 -3.09 -7.17
CA GLN A 27 -9.73 -3.33 -7.72
C GLN A 27 -8.68 -2.42 -7.09
N TYR A 28 -8.90 -1.08 -7.03
CA TYR A 28 -7.90 -0.17 -6.46
C TYR A 28 -7.68 -0.37 -4.96
N LYS A 29 -8.65 -0.96 -4.26
CA LYS A 29 -8.51 -1.37 -2.87
C LYS A 29 -7.24 -2.17 -2.62
N ASP A 30 -6.97 -3.20 -3.42
CA ASP A 30 -5.87 -4.11 -3.16
C ASP A 30 -4.52 -3.37 -3.30
N TYR A 31 -4.38 -2.51 -4.31
CA TYR A 31 -3.19 -1.68 -4.50
C TYR A 31 -2.92 -0.75 -3.32
N VAL A 32 -3.95 -0.05 -2.84
CA VAL A 32 -3.84 0.91 -1.73
C VAL A 32 -3.49 0.17 -0.42
N LEU A 33 -4.13 -0.96 -0.16
CA LEU A 33 -3.87 -1.78 1.03
C LEU A 33 -2.47 -2.37 1.04
N ILE A 34 -2.00 -2.88 -0.10
CA ILE A 34 -0.65 -3.44 -0.23
C ILE A 34 0.40 -2.34 0.00
N LEU A 35 0.25 -1.16 -0.61
CA LEU A 35 1.18 -0.05 -0.41
C LEU A 35 1.21 0.43 1.04
N LEU A 36 0.04 0.54 1.68
CA LEU A 36 -0.07 0.89 3.09
C LEU A 36 0.68 -0.12 3.97
N PHE A 37 0.46 -1.42 3.71
CA PHE A 37 1.10 -2.49 4.46
C PHE A 37 2.61 -2.48 4.26
N VAL A 38 3.11 -2.42 3.01
CA VAL A 38 4.54 -2.39 2.71
C VAL A 38 5.21 -1.18 3.37
N LYS A 39 4.57 -0.01 3.32
CA LYS A 39 5.06 1.19 3.98
C LYS A 39 5.15 1.01 5.49
N TYR A 40 4.11 0.46 6.13
CA TYR A 40 4.11 0.20 7.57
C TYR A 40 5.24 -0.76 7.98
N VAL A 41 5.35 -1.93 7.33
CA VAL A 41 6.38 -2.91 7.70
C VAL A 41 7.78 -2.37 7.43
N SER A 42 7.96 -1.59 6.36
CA SER A 42 9.25 -0.98 6.08
C SER A 42 9.63 0.05 7.14
N ASP A 43 8.69 0.89 7.60
CA ASP A 43 8.99 1.89 8.61
C ASP A 43 9.20 1.29 10.01
N LYS A 44 8.51 0.20 10.31
CA LYS A 44 8.54 -0.45 11.64
C LYS A 44 9.64 -1.47 11.80
N TYR A 45 9.88 -2.27 10.76
CA TYR A 45 10.68 -3.49 10.85
C TYR A 45 11.96 -3.45 10.01
N ALA A 46 12.12 -2.48 9.08
CA ALA A 46 13.35 -2.43 8.30
C ALA A 46 14.58 -2.20 9.20
N GLY A 47 15.52 -3.13 9.12
CA GLY A 47 16.76 -3.11 9.91
C GLY A 47 16.64 -3.65 11.34
N ASP A 48 15.46 -4.15 11.75
CA ASP A 48 15.31 -4.84 13.04
C ASP A 48 15.39 -6.36 12.86
N PRO A 49 16.48 -7.02 13.32
CA PRO A 49 16.64 -8.47 13.20
C PRO A 49 15.69 -9.29 14.07
N ASN A 50 14.97 -8.68 15.02
CA ASN A 50 13.99 -9.34 15.88
C ASN A 50 12.54 -9.07 15.47
N ALA A 51 12.32 -8.40 14.33
CA ALA A 51 10.99 -8.15 13.83
C ALA A 51 10.27 -9.45 13.43
N LEU A 52 8.94 -9.41 13.50
CA LEU A 52 8.08 -10.52 13.07
C LEU A 52 8.04 -10.68 11.54
N ILE A 53 8.34 -9.59 10.81
CA ILE A 53 8.36 -9.54 9.36
C ILE A 53 9.77 -9.13 8.93
N ASP A 54 10.42 -9.95 8.12
CA ASP A 54 11.72 -9.66 7.53
C ASP A 54 11.55 -8.70 6.35
N VAL A 55 12.22 -7.55 6.37
CA VAL A 55 12.25 -6.63 5.22
C VAL A 55 13.61 -6.77 4.55
N PRO A 56 13.75 -7.63 3.53
CA PRO A 56 15.04 -7.88 2.89
C PRO A 56 15.50 -6.67 2.08
N ALA A 57 16.79 -6.61 1.79
CA ALA A 57 17.33 -5.57 0.91
C ALA A 57 16.65 -5.63 -0.47
N GLY A 58 16.11 -4.51 -0.95
CA GLY A 58 15.34 -4.50 -2.20
C GLY A 58 13.89 -4.94 -2.05
N GLY A 59 13.40 -5.19 -0.84
CA GLY A 59 12.01 -5.56 -0.50
C GLY A 59 11.29 -4.50 0.32
N GLY A 60 11.89 -3.32 0.53
CA GLY A 60 11.33 -2.26 1.36
C GLY A 60 10.67 -1.13 0.56
N PHE A 61 9.94 -0.27 1.26
CA PHE A 61 9.33 0.91 0.68
C PHE A 61 10.37 1.93 0.18
N ALA A 62 11.56 1.98 0.78
CA ALA A 62 12.66 2.81 0.30
C ALA A 62 13.07 2.44 -1.15
N ASP A 63 13.00 1.17 -1.51
CA ASP A 63 13.28 0.70 -2.88
C ASP A 63 12.19 1.15 -3.86
N MET A 64 10.93 1.27 -3.40
CA MET A 64 9.82 1.80 -4.21
C MET A 64 10.02 3.30 -4.47
N VAL A 65 10.45 4.04 -3.46
CA VAL A 65 10.80 5.46 -3.60
C VAL A 65 11.93 5.65 -4.61
N ALA A 66 12.95 4.78 -4.58
CA ALA A 66 14.04 4.76 -5.56
C ALA A 66 13.60 4.30 -6.97
N ALA A 67 12.39 3.76 -7.11
CA ALA A 67 11.80 3.38 -8.40
C ALA A 67 10.98 4.50 -9.05
N LYS A 68 10.67 5.60 -8.34
CA LYS A 68 9.96 6.76 -8.87
C LYS A 68 10.62 7.28 -10.16
N GLY A 69 9.79 7.61 -11.15
CA GLY A 69 10.24 8.12 -12.46
C GLY A 69 10.89 7.09 -13.38
N SER A 70 11.07 5.83 -12.95
CA SER A 70 11.56 4.75 -13.81
C SER A 70 10.51 4.33 -14.82
N LYS A 71 10.90 4.06 -16.07
CA LYS A 71 9.99 3.48 -17.08
C LYS A 71 9.47 2.10 -16.69
N GLU A 72 10.22 1.39 -15.86
CA GLU A 72 9.91 0.04 -15.36
C GLU A 72 9.41 0.07 -13.91
N ILE A 73 8.83 1.18 -13.45
CA ILE A 73 8.38 1.32 -12.05
C ILE A 73 7.37 0.24 -11.64
N GLY A 74 6.46 -0.17 -12.53
CA GLY A 74 5.47 -1.21 -12.25
C GLY A 74 6.11 -2.56 -11.94
N ASP A 75 6.93 -3.07 -12.87
CA ASP A 75 7.73 -4.28 -12.68
C ASP A 75 8.64 -4.21 -11.44
N ARG A 76 9.28 -3.05 -11.20
CA ARG A 76 10.13 -2.86 -10.02
C ARG A 76 9.33 -2.98 -8.72
N ILE A 77 8.15 -2.36 -8.63
CA ILE A 77 7.28 -2.45 -7.45
C ILE A 77 6.85 -3.91 -7.23
N ASN A 78 6.43 -4.61 -8.29
CA ASN A 78 6.08 -6.04 -8.22
C ASN A 78 7.24 -6.89 -7.68
N LYS A 79 8.47 -6.66 -8.16
CA LYS A 79 9.66 -7.37 -7.68
C LYS A 79 10.00 -7.07 -6.22
N ILE A 80 9.83 -5.82 -5.78
CA ILE A 80 10.04 -5.42 -4.38
C ILE A 80 9.04 -6.15 -3.47
N ILE A 81 7.75 -6.13 -3.83
CA ILE A 81 6.69 -6.84 -3.09
C ILE A 81 6.94 -8.35 -3.12
N GLY A 82 7.35 -8.89 -4.27
CA GLY A 82 7.70 -10.30 -4.42
C GLY A 82 8.82 -10.70 -3.47
N ARG A 83 9.90 -9.93 -3.37
CA ARG A 83 11.00 -10.17 -2.42
C ARG A 83 10.53 -10.15 -0.97
N LEU A 84 9.69 -9.18 -0.61
CA LEU A 84 9.12 -9.09 0.72
C LEU A 84 8.25 -10.33 1.02
N ALA A 85 7.43 -10.77 0.06
CA ALA A 85 6.64 -11.99 0.22
C ALA A 85 7.52 -13.25 0.29
N ASP A 86 8.58 -13.33 -0.51
CA ASP A 86 9.49 -14.47 -0.53
C ASP A 86 10.25 -14.66 0.79
N ALA A 87 10.60 -13.56 1.45
CA ALA A 87 11.22 -13.57 2.78
C ALA A 87 10.22 -13.92 3.90
N ASN A 88 8.92 -13.83 3.65
CA ASN A 88 7.88 -14.02 4.67
C ASN A 88 6.75 -14.92 4.15
N ASP A 89 6.81 -16.21 4.45
CA ASP A 89 5.80 -17.17 3.99
C ASP A 89 4.36 -16.81 4.41
N SER A 90 4.18 -16.11 5.55
CA SER A 90 2.88 -15.62 6.03
C SER A 90 2.26 -14.52 5.15
N LEU A 91 3.08 -13.82 4.34
CA LEU A 91 2.64 -12.74 3.47
C LEU A 91 2.40 -13.19 2.02
N LYS A 92 2.91 -14.37 1.64
CA LYS A 92 2.69 -14.95 0.31
C LYS A 92 1.19 -15.15 0.07
N GLY A 93 0.72 -14.68 -1.08
CA GLY A 93 -0.70 -14.74 -1.45
C GLY A 93 -1.55 -13.64 -0.84
N ALA A 94 -1.03 -12.85 0.12
CA ALA A 94 -1.74 -11.71 0.70
C ALA A 94 -1.30 -10.38 0.09
N ILE A 95 0.02 -10.18 -0.08
CA ILE A 95 0.57 -8.90 -0.54
C ILE A 95 0.90 -8.86 -2.03
N ASN A 96 0.91 -10.00 -2.71
CA ASN A 96 1.27 -10.15 -4.13
C ASN A 96 0.06 -10.41 -5.04
N VAL A 97 -1.13 -9.96 -4.62
CA VAL A 97 -2.39 -10.15 -5.37
C VAL A 97 -2.65 -9.04 -6.41
N ALA A 98 -1.99 -7.89 -6.28
CA ALA A 98 -2.12 -6.77 -7.21
C ALA A 98 -0.91 -6.68 -8.14
N ASP A 99 -1.17 -6.38 -9.42
CA ASP A 99 -0.14 -6.22 -10.44
C ASP A 99 0.09 -4.74 -10.75
N PHE A 100 1.20 -4.19 -10.24
CA PHE A 100 1.58 -2.80 -10.47
C PHE A 100 2.11 -2.53 -11.88
N ASN A 101 2.20 -3.53 -12.75
CA ASN A 101 2.58 -3.40 -14.15
C ASN A 101 1.40 -3.62 -15.12
N ASP A 102 0.16 -3.61 -14.61
CA ASP A 102 -1.06 -3.77 -15.39
C ASP A 102 -1.37 -2.48 -16.18
N GLU A 103 -1.06 -2.49 -17.48
CA GLU A 103 -1.28 -1.34 -18.37
C GLU A 103 -2.76 -1.00 -18.62
N GLU A 104 -3.67 -1.97 -18.45
CA GLU A 104 -5.10 -1.74 -18.63
C GLU A 104 -5.66 -0.93 -17.46
N LYS A 105 -5.20 -1.23 -16.24
CA LYS A 105 -5.65 -0.54 -15.02
C LYS A 105 -4.87 0.72 -14.71
N LEU A 106 -3.55 0.69 -14.91
CA LEU A 106 -2.64 1.76 -14.50
C LEU A 106 -2.26 2.70 -15.65
N GLY A 107 -2.64 2.39 -16.88
CA GLY A 107 -2.33 3.16 -18.08
C GLY A 107 -1.05 2.70 -18.76
N LYS A 108 -0.76 3.22 -19.96
CA LYS A 108 0.41 2.81 -20.76
C LYS A 108 1.58 3.77 -20.58
N ALA A 109 2.80 3.22 -20.65
CA ALA A 109 4.06 3.97 -20.67
C ALA A 109 4.09 5.10 -19.62
N ASP A 110 4.24 6.36 -20.05
CA ASP A 110 4.32 7.52 -19.16
C ASP A 110 3.14 7.67 -18.21
N ALA A 111 1.92 7.26 -18.60
CA ALA A 111 0.75 7.37 -17.72
C ALA A 111 0.89 6.50 -16.46
N MET A 112 1.37 5.26 -16.62
CA MET A 112 1.67 4.37 -15.50
C MET A 112 2.79 4.93 -14.63
N VAL A 113 3.86 5.40 -15.26
CA VAL A 113 5.01 5.96 -14.54
C VAL A 113 4.58 7.13 -13.66
N GLN A 114 3.78 8.05 -14.21
CA GLN A 114 3.27 9.20 -13.47
C GLN A 114 2.33 8.77 -12.33
N ARG A 115 1.39 7.87 -12.60
CA ARG A 115 0.44 7.38 -11.61
C ARG A 115 1.13 6.68 -10.43
N LEU A 116 2.02 5.73 -10.71
CA LEU A 116 2.77 5.01 -9.69
C LEU A 116 3.74 5.92 -8.93
N THR A 117 4.39 6.87 -9.62
CA THR A 117 5.27 7.86 -8.97
C THR A 117 4.49 8.72 -7.97
N LYS A 118 3.29 9.19 -8.33
CA LYS A 118 2.43 9.96 -7.43
C LYS A 118 1.93 9.11 -6.27
N LEU A 119 1.52 7.88 -6.51
CA LEU A 119 1.10 6.95 -5.45
C LEU A 119 2.21 6.75 -4.42
N VAL A 120 3.41 6.38 -4.87
CA VAL A 120 4.56 6.20 -3.98
C VAL A 120 4.85 7.49 -3.21
N ALA A 121 4.76 8.67 -3.85
CA ALA A 121 4.98 9.95 -3.18
C ALA A 121 3.93 10.26 -2.09
N ILE A 122 2.67 9.85 -2.27
CA ILE A 122 1.62 10.03 -1.24
C ILE A 122 1.97 9.22 0.01
N PHE A 123 2.39 7.97 -0.16
CA PHE A 123 2.76 7.09 0.95
C PHE A 123 4.12 7.42 1.56
N GLU A 124 5.06 7.99 0.80
CA GLU A 124 6.36 8.47 1.28
C GLU A 124 6.21 9.55 2.35
N GLY A 125 5.17 10.39 2.26
CA GLY A 125 4.88 11.41 3.26
C GLY A 125 4.35 10.88 4.59
N LEU A 126 4.04 9.58 4.70
CA LEU A 126 3.59 8.95 5.94
C LEU A 126 4.81 8.46 6.73
N ASP A 127 4.81 8.69 8.05
CA ASP A 127 5.85 8.18 8.96
C ASP A 127 5.22 7.30 10.04
N PHE A 128 5.41 5.98 9.93
CA PHE A 128 4.93 5.03 10.94
C PHE A 128 6.00 4.71 12.01
N GLY A 129 7.26 5.07 11.75
CA GLY A 129 8.39 4.82 12.65
C GLY A 129 8.31 5.60 13.96
N GLY A 130 7.80 6.84 13.94
CA GLY A 130 7.66 7.69 15.13
C GLY A 130 6.61 7.24 16.17
N ASN A 131 5.63 6.41 15.77
CA ASN A 131 4.47 6.08 16.62
C ASN A 131 4.63 4.73 17.35
N ARG A 132 5.48 4.68 18.37
CA ARG A 132 5.81 3.42 19.10
C ARG A 132 4.66 2.81 19.92
N ALA A 133 3.63 3.58 20.29
CA ALA A 133 2.48 3.08 21.07
C ALA A 133 1.14 3.14 20.32
N GLU A 134 0.90 4.19 19.52
CA GLU A 134 -0.34 4.35 18.72
C GLU A 134 -0.21 3.78 17.29
N GLY A 135 0.97 3.28 16.89
CA GLY A 135 1.24 2.86 15.51
C GLY A 135 0.45 1.64 15.05
N ASP A 136 0.27 0.65 15.93
CA ASP A 136 -0.54 -0.54 15.65
C ASP A 136 -2.02 -0.18 15.49
N ASP A 137 -2.55 0.67 16.38
CA ASP A 137 -3.93 1.18 16.29
C ASP A 137 -4.14 1.99 15.01
N LEU A 138 -3.14 2.77 14.58
CA LEU A 138 -3.24 3.59 13.37
C LEU A 138 -3.32 2.77 12.08
N LEU A 139 -2.54 1.69 11.97
CA LEU A 139 -2.64 0.81 10.81
C LEU A 139 -3.98 0.08 10.80
N GLY A 140 -4.39 -0.49 11.94
CA GLY A 140 -5.66 -1.18 12.09
C GLY A 140 -6.84 -0.28 11.73
N ASP A 141 -6.86 0.93 12.28
CA ASP A 141 -7.89 1.94 12.01
C ASP A 141 -7.90 2.37 10.54
N ALA A 142 -6.73 2.54 9.92
CA ALA A 142 -6.63 2.86 8.50
C ALA A 142 -7.15 1.73 7.61
N TYR A 143 -6.83 0.49 7.96
CA TYR A 143 -7.32 -0.70 7.27
C TYR A 143 -8.84 -0.81 7.40
N GLU A 144 -9.39 -0.66 8.61
CA GLU A 144 -10.84 -0.65 8.84
C GLU A 144 -11.54 0.50 8.12
N TYR A 145 -10.96 1.70 8.16
CA TYR A 145 -11.48 2.87 7.46
C TYR A 145 -11.60 2.60 5.96
N LEU A 146 -10.52 2.08 5.35
CA LEU A 146 -10.50 1.70 3.95
C LEU A 146 -11.54 0.61 3.66
N MET A 147 -11.60 -0.45 4.45
CA MET A 147 -12.58 -1.54 4.28
C MET A 147 -14.03 -1.03 4.32
N ARG A 148 -14.36 -0.16 5.28
CA ARG A 148 -15.69 0.45 5.39
C ARG A 148 -15.99 1.37 4.21
N HIS A 149 -14.98 2.13 3.76
CA HIS A 149 -15.11 3.02 2.63
C HIS A 149 -15.38 2.23 1.34
N PHE A 150 -14.59 1.19 1.06
CA PHE A 150 -14.75 0.33 -0.11
C PHE A 150 -16.07 -0.46 -0.10
N ALA A 151 -16.55 -0.88 1.07
CA ALA A 151 -17.86 -1.52 1.20
C ALA A 151 -18.99 -0.55 0.82
N THR A 152 -18.84 0.73 1.16
CA THR A 152 -19.81 1.78 0.82
C THR A 152 -19.77 2.13 -0.67
N GLU A 153 -18.57 2.27 -1.26
CA GLU A 153 -18.40 2.58 -2.69
C GLU A 153 -18.80 1.42 -3.61
N SER A 154 -18.52 0.16 -3.23
CA SER A 154 -18.82 -1.01 -4.06
C SER A 154 -20.31 -1.37 -4.12
N GLY A 155 -21.18 -0.64 -3.41
CA GLY A 155 -22.63 -0.92 -3.34
C GLY A 155 -23.00 -2.27 -2.69
N LYS A 156 -22.03 -3.03 -2.18
CA LYS A 156 -22.25 -4.29 -1.46
C LYS A 156 -22.65 -3.98 -0.02
N SER A 157 -23.92 -4.19 0.29
CA SER A 157 -24.51 -3.86 1.60
C SER A 157 -23.78 -4.55 2.77
N LYS A 158 -23.75 -3.88 3.92
CA LYS A 158 -23.02 -4.15 5.18
C LYS A 158 -23.12 -5.58 5.76
N GLY A 159 -23.95 -6.46 5.22
CA GLY A 159 -24.27 -7.79 5.75
C GLY A 159 -23.33 -8.95 5.38
N GLN A 160 -22.32 -8.75 4.52
CA GLN A 160 -21.39 -9.82 4.11
C GLN A 160 -19.97 -9.70 4.66
N PHE A 161 -19.61 -8.59 5.32
CA PHE A 161 -18.26 -8.35 5.85
C PHE A 161 -18.19 -8.29 7.38
N TYR A 162 -19.31 -8.05 8.04
CA TYR A 162 -19.40 -8.05 9.50
C TYR A 162 -20.37 -9.15 9.92
N THR A 163 -19.82 -10.29 10.36
CA THR A 163 -20.55 -11.22 11.22
C THR A 163 -20.44 -10.68 12.66
N PRO A 164 -21.55 -10.47 13.39
CA PRO A 164 -21.54 -9.95 14.76
C PRO A 164 -20.95 -10.94 15.76
#